data_AF-A0A397E6K3-F1
#
_entry.id   AF-A0A397E6K3-F1
#
_cell.length_a   1.000
_cell.length_b   1.000
_cell.length_c   1.000
_cell.angle_alpha   90.00
_cell.angle_beta   90.00
_cell.angle_gamma   90.00
#
_symmetry.space_group_name_H-M   'P 1'
#
loop_
_entity.id
_entity.type
_entity.pdbx_description
1 polymer ?
#
loop_
_entity_poly.entity_id
_entity_poly.type
_entity_poly.pdbx_seq_one_letter_code
_entity_poly.pdbx_strand_id
1 'polypeptide(L)'
;MATTLEIKSSVVKPRPSSRMLSLRNLLHVPRSESKRGFNPFVYQTPTMSTYERVKTVIMCVLLVPVIRVLLVLVLLIPVVLLATLGTLGHSHQDKDGHLLPMSRWRRCVVYPIRWFLRAILFVFGFYYIKVSHAPKSSAAPTQLLVANHIGFIDGLFFGAYCFPSVAVRGDLGSAPIIGPVLRAMDPVLIDRKSAAGRKKAFTDIHNHMTDTR
;
A
#
# COMPACT_ATOMS: atom_id res chain seq x y z
N MET A 1 40.66 20.88 45.21
CA MET A 1 40.05 20.17 46.35
C MET A 1 38.55 20.11 46.09
N ALA A 2 38.07 18.94 45.64
CA ALA A 2 36.67 18.74 45.28
C ALA A 2 35.86 18.41 46.54
N THR A 3 34.95 19.30 46.92
CA THR A 3 33.98 19.11 48.01
C THR A 3 32.80 18.30 47.49
N THR A 4 32.76 17.02 47.85
CA THR A 4 31.63 16.12 47.66
C THR A 4 30.46 16.56 48.54
N LEU A 5 29.35 16.97 47.93
CA LEU A 5 28.08 17.23 48.62
C LEU A 5 27.36 15.90 48.88
N GLU A 6 27.44 15.40 50.12
CA GLU A 6 26.58 14.31 50.57
C GLU A 6 25.13 14.79 50.72
N ILE A 7 24.24 14.32 49.85
CA ILE A 7 22.80 14.50 50.01
C ILE A 7 22.30 13.38 50.94
N LYS A 8 22.15 13.72 52.22
CA LYS A 8 21.59 12.84 53.25
C LYS A 8 20.11 12.56 52.94
N SER A 9 19.79 11.37 52.44
CA SER A 9 18.39 10.97 52.18
C SER A 9 17.67 10.76 53.52
N SER A 10 16.72 11.63 53.84
CA SER A 10 15.84 11.44 54.99
C SER A 10 14.76 10.42 54.64
N VAL A 11 14.81 9.25 55.27
CA VAL A 11 13.76 8.24 55.19
C VAL A 11 12.55 8.77 55.95
N VAL A 12 11.58 9.31 55.22
CA VAL A 12 10.28 9.68 55.78
C VAL A 12 9.52 8.40 56.13
N LYS A 13 9.42 8.09 57.43
CA LYS A 13 8.56 7.00 57.91
C LYS A 13 7.09 7.33 57.58
N PRO A 14 6.33 6.42 56.92
CA PRO A 14 4.94 6.69 56.59
C PRO A 14 4.09 6.77 57.86
N ARG A 15 3.31 7.84 57.99
CA ARG A 15 2.27 7.94 59.02
C ARG A 15 1.14 6.96 58.70
N PRO A 16 0.60 6.21 59.69
CA PRO A 16 -0.55 5.36 59.44
C PRO A 16 -1.77 6.23 59.12
N SER A 17 -2.21 6.17 57.86
CA SER A 17 -3.47 6.77 57.43
C SER A 17 -4.62 5.93 58.01
N SER A 18 -5.47 6.54 58.83
CA SER A 18 -6.65 5.94 59.44
C SER A 18 -7.81 5.66 58.46
N ARG A 19 -7.62 5.88 57.16
CA ARG A 19 -8.64 5.57 56.14
C ARG A 19 -8.48 4.12 55.65
N MET A 20 -9.20 3.21 56.30
CA MET A 20 -9.20 1.76 56.04
C MET A 20 -9.76 1.32 54.68
N LEU A 21 -10.20 2.23 53.81
CA LEU A 21 -10.82 1.88 52.53
C LEU A 21 -10.26 2.69 51.35
N SER A 22 -8.94 2.73 51.23
CA SER A 22 -8.32 3.08 49.94
C SER A 22 -8.08 1.78 49.18
N LEU A 23 -8.72 1.63 48.01
CA LEU A 23 -8.49 0.54 47.05
C LEU A 23 -6.99 0.34 46.71
N ARG A 24 -6.13 1.33 47.00
CA ARG A 24 -4.67 1.23 46.91
C ARG A 24 -4.04 0.19 47.84
N ASN A 25 -4.66 -0.10 48.99
CA ASN A 25 -4.11 -1.08 49.94
C ASN A 25 -4.58 -2.51 49.65
N LEU A 26 -5.72 -2.66 48.94
CA LEU A 26 -6.32 -3.96 48.62
C LEU A 26 -5.66 -4.61 47.39
N LEU A 27 -5.25 -3.78 46.42
CA LEU A 27 -4.47 -4.22 45.28
C LEU A 27 -2.99 -4.24 45.68
N HIS A 28 -2.58 -5.29 46.37
CA HIS A 28 -1.17 -5.64 46.54
C HIS A 28 -0.63 -6.12 45.18
N VAL A 29 -0.54 -5.22 44.20
CA VAL A 29 0.17 -5.47 42.95
C VAL A 29 1.63 -5.55 43.36
N PRO A 30 2.27 -6.74 43.33
CA PRO A 30 3.69 -6.79 43.54
C PRO A 30 4.29 -5.83 42.52
N ARG A 31 5.01 -4.81 42.99
CA ARG A 31 5.91 -4.08 42.11
C ARG A 31 6.82 -5.15 41.55
N SER A 32 6.54 -5.61 40.32
CA SER A 32 7.59 -6.23 39.56
C SER A 32 8.71 -5.21 39.58
N GLU A 33 9.89 -5.61 40.02
CA GLU A 33 11.09 -4.86 39.71
C GLU A 33 11.24 -4.92 38.20
N SER A 34 10.41 -4.14 37.50
CA SER A 34 10.51 -3.95 36.07
C SER A 34 11.87 -3.29 35.91
N LYS A 35 12.87 -4.05 35.44
CA LYS A 35 14.15 -3.56 34.92
C LYS A 35 13.90 -2.18 34.34
N ARG A 36 14.35 -1.10 35.03
CA ARG A 36 13.98 0.31 34.81
C ARG A 36 13.22 0.50 33.50
N GLY A 37 11.90 0.34 33.60
CA GLY A 37 11.04 0.16 32.44
C GLY A 37 11.16 1.34 31.49
N PHE A 38 11.26 1.04 30.19
CA PHE A 38 11.04 2.02 29.14
C PHE A 38 9.73 2.76 29.43
N ASN A 39 9.82 4.05 29.76
CA ASN A 39 8.66 4.86 30.08
C ASN A 39 8.22 5.59 28.80
N PRO A 40 7.11 5.20 28.15
CA PRO A 40 6.68 5.78 26.89
C PRO A 40 6.20 7.24 27.02
N PHE A 41 6.04 7.76 28.25
CA PHE A 41 5.64 9.15 28.51
C PHE A 41 6.83 10.08 28.80
N VAL A 42 8.05 9.54 28.86
CA VAL A 42 9.25 10.33 29.02
C VAL A 42 10.01 10.29 27.71
N TYR A 43 10.27 11.47 27.14
CA TYR A 43 11.05 11.60 25.93
C TYR A 43 12.52 11.28 26.26
N GLN A 44 12.93 10.02 26.05
CA GLN A 44 14.29 9.54 26.34
C GLN A 44 15.25 9.70 25.14
N THR A 45 14.89 10.51 24.14
CA THR A 45 15.76 10.71 22.97
C THR A 45 17.03 11.43 23.40
N PRO A 46 18.22 10.90 23.06
CA PRO A 46 19.47 11.61 23.27
C PRO A 46 19.42 13.01 22.64
N THR A 47 20.01 14.00 23.31
CA THR A 47 20.12 15.37 22.76
C THR A 47 20.91 15.32 21.46
N MET A 48 20.22 15.48 20.32
CA MET A 48 20.87 15.41 19.02
C MET A 48 21.77 16.61 18.80
N SER A 49 23.00 16.34 18.37
CA SER A 49 23.95 17.38 17.96
C SER A 49 23.38 18.19 16.78
N THR A 50 23.77 19.45 16.65
CA THR A 50 23.38 20.31 15.52
C THR A 50 23.71 19.64 14.18
N TYR A 51 24.84 18.92 14.11
CA TYR A 51 25.23 18.11 12.96
C TYR A 51 24.21 17.01 12.64
N GLU A 52 23.74 16.26 13.64
CA GLU A 52 22.78 15.18 13.45
C GLU A 52 21.40 15.69 13.03
N ARG A 53 21.00 16.87 13.54
CA ARG A 53 19.75 17.53 13.12
C ARG A 53 19.82 17.95 11.66
N VAL A 54 20.91 18.60 11.25
CA VAL A 54 21.13 19.02 9.86
C VAL A 54 21.21 17.79 8.94
N LYS A 55 21.99 16.77 9.31
CA LYS A 55 22.08 15.51 8.56
C LYS A 55 20.73 14.83 8.40
N THR A 56 19.94 14.75 9.47
CA THR A 56 18.61 14.14 9.44
C THR A 56 17.67 14.92 8.53
N VAL A 57 17.66 16.25 8.59
CA VAL A 57 16.83 17.08 7.71
C VAL A 57 17.24 16.91 6.25
N ILE A 58 18.53 16.98 5.94
CA ILE A 58 19.05 16.80 4.58
C ILE A 58 18.73 15.40 4.05
N MET A 59 18.99 14.35 4.82
CA MET A 59 18.69 12.98 4.41
C MET A 59 17.18 12.75 4.30
N CYS A 60 16.37 13.32 5.18
CA CYS A 60 14.91 13.18 5.10
C CYS A 60 14.38 13.84 3.83
N VAL A 61 14.80 15.07 3.51
CA VAL A 61 14.33 15.81 2.32
C VAL A 61 14.94 15.27 1.02
N LEU A 62 16.21 14.89 1.01
CA LEU A 62 16.86 14.41 -0.21
C LEU A 62 16.49 12.94 -0.50
N LEU A 63 16.55 12.07 0.53
CA LEU A 63 16.40 10.63 0.35
C LEU A 63 14.93 10.22 0.26
N VAL A 64 14.02 10.86 1.02
CA VAL A 64 12.64 10.41 1.13
C VAL A 64 11.78 10.93 -0.02
N PRO A 65 11.57 12.24 -0.25
CA PRO A 65 10.79 12.69 -1.39
C PRO A 65 11.61 12.74 -2.69
N VAL A 66 12.80 13.36 -2.73
CA VAL A 66 13.48 13.63 -4.01
C VAL A 66 13.94 12.35 -4.70
N ILE A 67 14.75 11.53 -4.03
CA ILE A 67 15.30 10.31 -4.64
C ILE A 67 14.20 9.30 -4.94
N ARG A 68 13.21 9.11 -4.05
CA ARG A 68 12.11 8.17 -4.33
C ARG A 68 11.24 8.63 -5.50
N VAL A 69 10.92 9.93 -5.59
CA VAL A 69 10.17 10.47 -6.74
C VAL A 69 10.95 10.25 -8.04
N LEU A 70 12.25 10.56 -8.06
CA LEU A 70 13.09 10.32 -9.24
C LEU A 70 13.12 8.84 -9.65
N LEU A 71 13.29 7.93 -8.69
CA LEU A 71 13.29 6.50 -8.95
C LEU A 71 11.94 6.01 -9.50
N VAL A 72 10.82 6.50 -8.94
CA VAL A 72 9.48 6.18 -9.46
C VAL A 72 9.32 6.71 -10.89
N LEU A 73 9.75 7.93 -11.18
CA LEU A 73 9.70 8.50 -12.53
C LEU A 73 10.49 7.65 -13.53
N VAL A 74 11.70 7.22 -13.17
CA VAL A 74 12.52 6.32 -14.00
C VAL A 74 11.82 4.98 -14.23
N LEU A 75 11.21 4.40 -13.20
CA LEU A 75 10.47 3.13 -13.29
C LEU A 75 9.15 3.26 -14.09
N LEU A 76 8.55 4.44 -14.17
CA LEU A 76 7.35 4.67 -14.97
C LEU A 76 7.64 4.69 -16.48
N ILE A 77 8.85 5.05 -16.91
CA ILE A 77 9.25 5.05 -18.32
C ILE A 77 9.02 3.67 -18.98
N PRO A 78 9.60 2.56 -18.50
CA PRO A 78 9.37 1.25 -19.09
C PRO A 78 7.91 0.79 -18.95
N VAL A 79 7.19 1.19 -17.90
CA VAL A 79 5.76 0.88 -17.73
C VAL A 79 4.94 1.50 -18.86
N VAL A 80 5.10 2.80 -19.09
CA VAL A 80 4.37 3.51 -20.15
C VAL A 80 4.82 3.02 -21.51
N LEU A 81 6.12 2.78 -21.72
CA LEU A 81 6.65 2.24 -22.97
C LEU A 81 6.02 0.88 -23.31
N LEU A 82 6.08 -0.09 -22.42
CA LEU A 82 5.49 -1.42 -22.65
C LEU A 82 3.98 -1.35 -22.84
N ALA A 83 3.30 -0.49 -22.06
CA ALA A 83 1.86 -0.29 -22.18
C ALA A 83 1.47 0.31 -23.54
N THR A 84 2.21 1.32 -24.00
CA THR A 84 1.99 1.93 -25.32
C THR A 84 2.28 0.93 -26.44
N LEU A 85 3.37 0.16 -26.39
CA LEU A 85 3.68 -0.87 -27.38
C LEU A 85 2.61 -1.97 -27.43
N GLY A 86 2.16 -2.45 -26.27
CA GLY A 86 1.12 -3.48 -26.18
C GLY A 86 -0.24 -3.01 -26.68
N THR A 87 -0.56 -1.72 -26.47
CA THR A 87 -1.85 -1.12 -26.88
C THR A 87 -1.80 -0.46 -28.25
N LEU A 88 -0.63 -0.34 -28.88
CA LEU A 88 -0.48 0.34 -30.17
C LEU A 88 -1.31 -0.35 -31.25
N GLY A 89 -2.21 0.39 -31.87
CA GLY A 89 -3.12 -0.11 -32.90
C GLY A 89 -4.16 -1.13 -32.41
N HIS A 90 -4.34 -1.31 -31.10
CA HIS A 90 -5.39 -2.18 -30.53
C HIS A 90 -6.65 -1.35 -30.26
N SER A 91 -7.77 -1.74 -30.89
CA SER A 91 -9.09 -1.23 -30.49
C SER A 91 -9.62 -2.05 -29.33
N HIS A 92 -9.87 -1.41 -28.19
CA HIS A 92 -10.46 -2.08 -27.02
C HIS A 92 -11.96 -2.36 -27.16
N GLN A 93 -12.60 -1.82 -28.20
CA GLN A 93 -14.02 -2.04 -28.49
C GLN A 93 -14.22 -2.46 -29.94
N ASP A 94 -15.17 -3.38 -30.15
CA ASP A 94 -15.65 -3.74 -31.49
C ASP A 94 -16.56 -2.65 -32.06
N LYS A 95 -16.98 -2.82 -33.31
CA LYS A 95 -18.01 -2.00 -33.97
C LYS A 95 -19.33 -1.97 -33.19
N ASP A 96 -19.65 -3.06 -32.50
CA ASP A 96 -20.83 -3.18 -31.62
C ASP A 96 -20.56 -2.65 -30.19
N GLY A 97 -19.34 -2.15 -29.95
CA GLY A 97 -18.89 -1.59 -28.69
C GLY A 97 -18.50 -2.61 -27.62
N HIS A 98 -18.59 -3.91 -27.89
CA HIS A 98 -18.16 -4.96 -26.96
C HIS A 98 -16.64 -4.96 -26.77
N LEU A 99 -16.17 -5.39 -25.60
CA LEU A 99 -14.74 -5.44 -25.30
C LEU A 99 -14.02 -6.46 -26.19
N LEU A 100 -12.94 -6.04 -26.83
CA LEU A 100 -12.02 -6.93 -27.53
C LEU A 100 -10.83 -7.27 -26.62
N PRO A 101 -10.72 -8.53 -26.16
CA PRO A 101 -9.59 -8.94 -25.34
C PRO A 101 -8.28 -8.81 -26.12
N MET A 102 -7.21 -8.51 -25.41
CA MET A 102 -5.88 -8.47 -26.02
C MET A 102 -5.44 -9.84 -26.54
N SER A 103 -4.77 -9.86 -27.70
CA SER A 103 -4.12 -11.06 -28.20
C SER A 103 -3.02 -11.56 -27.25
N ARG A 104 -2.76 -12.87 -27.24
CA ARG A 104 -1.77 -13.49 -26.34
C ARG A 104 -0.38 -12.87 -26.43
N TRP A 105 0.09 -12.51 -27.64
CA TRP A 105 1.39 -11.89 -27.82
C TRP A 105 1.45 -10.48 -27.21
N ARG A 106 0.38 -9.67 -27.33
CA ARG A 106 0.28 -8.35 -26.69
C ARG A 106 0.30 -8.51 -25.19
N ARG A 107 -0.42 -9.52 -24.67
CA ARG A 107 -0.40 -9.87 -23.24
C ARG A 107 1.01 -10.24 -22.76
N CYS A 108 1.79 -10.98 -23.55
CA CYS A 108 3.19 -11.26 -23.25
C CYS A 108 4.07 -10.00 -23.20
N VAL A 109 3.83 -9.00 -24.05
CA VAL A 109 4.57 -7.73 -24.07
C VAL A 109 4.28 -6.89 -22.83
N VAL A 110 3.02 -6.85 -22.37
CA VAL A 110 2.61 -6.02 -21.22
C VAL A 110 2.81 -6.73 -19.88
N TYR A 111 2.85 -8.07 -19.85
CA TYR A 111 3.00 -8.85 -18.62
C TYR A 111 4.21 -8.46 -17.74
N PRO A 112 5.39 -8.11 -18.29
CA PRO A 112 6.53 -7.62 -17.50
C PRO A 112 6.25 -6.35 -16.69
N ILE A 113 5.23 -5.55 -17.03
CA ILE A 113 4.83 -4.34 -16.28
C ILE A 113 4.65 -4.65 -14.80
N ARG A 114 4.14 -5.83 -14.44
CA ARG A 114 3.94 -6.25 -13.04
C ARG A 114 5.23 -6.18 -12.20
N TRP A 115 6.39 -6.45 -12.80
CA TRP A 115 7.67 -6.39 -12.10
C TRP A 115 8.10 -4.95 -11.83
N PHE A 116 7.83 -4.03 -12.76
CA PHE A 116 8.07 -2.60 -12.55
C PHE A 116 7.11 -2.04 -11.49
N LEU A 117 5.84 -2.44 -11.49
CA LEU A 117 4.89 -2.09 -10.42
C LEU A 117 5.37 -2.62 -9.06
N ARG A 118 5.93 -3.84 -9.02
CA ARG A 118 6.53 -4.41 -7.82
C ARG A 118 7.75 -3.61 -7.33
N ALA A 119 8.57 -3.11 -8.25
CA ALA A 119 9.71 -2.25 -7.95
C ALA A 119 9.25 -0.87 -7.42
N ILE A 120 8.18 -0.29 -7.98
CA ILE A 120 7.60 0.96 -7.47
C ILE A 120 7.10 0.79 -6.02
N LEU A 121 6.42 -0.32 -5.72
CA LEU A 121 6.02 -0.66 -4.35
C LEU A 121 7.23 -0.76 -3.41
N PHE A 122 8.34 -1.35 -3.87
CA PHE A 122 9.58 -1.42 -3.10
C PHE A 122 10.15 -0.01 -2.81
N VAL A 123 10.16 0.90 -3.79
CA VAL A 123 10.61 2.29 -3.61
C VAL A 123 9.72 3.05 -2.60
N PHE A 124 8.41 2.77 -2.58
CA PHE A 124 7.51 3.31 -1.56
C PHE A 124 7.72 2.73 -0.16
N GLY A 125 8.50 1.66 -0.02
CA GLY A 125 8.81 1.01 1.26
C GLY A 125 8.00 -0.26 1.52
N PHE A 126 7.19 -0.72 0.57
CA PHE A 126 6.49 -2.00 0.66
C PHE A 126 7.43 -3.15 0.23
N TYR A 127 8.37 -3.46 1.11
CA TYR A 127 9.38 -4.48 0.89
C TYR A 127 8.80 -5.89 0.86
N TYR A 128 7.84 -6.17 1.73
CA TYR A 128 7.18 -7.47 1.82
C TYR A 128 5.70 -7.28 2.17
N ILE A 129 4.82 -7.93 1.40
CA ILE A 129 3.37 -7.87 1.60
C ILE A 129 2.91 -9.31 1.85
N LYS A 130 2.47 -9.58 3.09
CA LYS A 130 1.91 -10.88 3.45
C LYS A 130 0.53 -11.00 2.82
N VAL A 131 0.34 -12.02 2.00
CA VAL A 131 -0.97 -12.38 1.46
C VAL A 131 -1.37 -13.70 2.11
N SER A 132 -2.45 -13.66 2.88
CA SER A 132 -3.06 -14.84 3.47
C SER A 132 -4.27 -15.24 2.65
N HIS A 133 -4.34 -16.50 2.28
CA HIS A 133 -5.48 -17.07 1.57
C HIS A 133 -6.36 -17.81 2.57
N ALA A 134 -7.68 -17.66 2.43
CA ALA A 134 -8.59 -18.56 3.11
C ALA A 134 -8.30 -20.01 2.66
N PRO A 135 -8.55 -21.02 3.51
CA PRO A 135 -8.51 -22.42 3.07
C PRO A 135 -9.34 -22.55 1.79
N LYS A 136 -8.72 -23.06 0.72
CA LYS A 136 -9.37 -23.13 -0.59
C LYS A 136 -10.67 -23.94 -0.46
N SER A 137 -11.81 -23.27 -0.59
CA SER A 137 -13.12 -23.91 -0.63
C SER A 137 -13.36 -24.65 -1.95
N SER A 138 -12.55 -24.39 -2.99
CA SER A 138 -12.71 -24.91 -4.35
C SER A 138 -11.37 -25.02 -5.05
N ALA A 139 -11.23 -26.04 -5.92
CA ALA A 139 -10.08 -26.23 -6.80
C ALA A 139 -10.11 -25.30 -8.05
N ALA A 140 -11.21 -24.58 -8.26
CA ALA A 140 -11.38 -23.72 -9.42
C ALA A 140 -10.46 -22.48 -9.37
N PRO A 141 -9.98 -21.99 -10.52
CA PRO A 141 -9.20 -20.75 -10.59
C PRO A 141 -10.04 -19.54 -10.16
N THR A 142 -9.38 -18.55 -9.54
CA THR A 142 -10.05 -17.28 -9.15
C THR A 142 -10.45 -16.50 -10.40
N GLN A 143 -11.75 -16.32 -10.60
CA GLN A 143 -12.30 -15.61 -11.76
C GLN A 143 -12.59 -14.12 -11.48
N LEU A 144 -12.88 -13.77 -10.22
CA LEU A 144 -13.25 -12.41 -9.83
C LEU A 144 -12.58 -12.03 -8.52
N LEU A 145 -11.95 -10.85 -8.51
CA LEU A 145 -11.38 -10.26 -7.32
C LEU A 145 -12.20 -9.02 -6.94
N VAL A 146 -12.72 -9.03 -5.70
CA VAL A 146 -13.41 -7.87 -5.13
C VAL A 146 -12.65 -7.45 -3.89
N ALA A 147 -12.23 -6.19 -3.86
CA ALA A 147 -11.51 -5.60 -2.74
C ALA A 147 -12.12 -4.24 -2.39
N ASN A 148 -12.01 -3.84 -1.13
CA ASN A 148 -12.26 -2.47 -0.74
C ASN A 148 -11.18 -1.57 -1.33
N HIS A 149 -11.57 -0.38 -1.80
CA HIS A 149 -10.62 0.62 -2.29
C HIS A 149 -10.29 1.60 -1.17
N ILE A 150 -9.11 1.43 -0.57
CA ILE A 150 -8.64 2.25 0.57
C ILE A 150 -7.71 3.35 0.06
N GLY A 151 -6.99 3.13 -1.04
CA GLY A 151 -6.11 4.16 -1.58
C GLY A 151 -5.40 3.80 -2.87
N PHE A 152 -4.52 4.70 -3.32
CA PHE A 152 -3.82 4.58 -4.60
C PHE A 152 -2.89 3.35 -4.69
N ILE A 153 -2.43 2.84 -3.54
CA ILE A 153 -1.55 1.66 -3.48
C ILE A 153 -2.27 0.39 -3.94
N ASP A 154 -3.60 0.32 -3.86
CA ASP A 154 -4.38 -0.87 -4.21
C ASP A 154 -4.14 -1.29 -5.67
N GLY A 155 -4.17 -0.33 -6.60
CA GLY A 155 -3.94 -0.59 -8.01
C GLY A 155 -2.51 -1.08 -8.29
N LEU A 156 -1.51 -0.50 -7.62
CA LEU A 156 -0.11 -0.94 -7.72
C LEU A 156 0.07 -2.35 -7.17
N PHE A 157 -0.55 -2.64 -6.02
CA PHE A 157 -0.50 -3.95 -5.40
C PHE A 157 -1.11 -5.04 -6.28
N PHE A 158 -2.35 -4.86 -6.75
CA PHE A 158 -3.00 -5.85 -7.60
C PHE A 158 -2.29 -5.99 -8.95
N GLY A 159 -1.87 -4.89 -9.56
CA GLY A 159 -1.07 -4.91 -10.78
C GLY A 159 0.23 -5.68 -10.61
N ALA A 160 0.94 -5.50 -9.50
CA ALA A 160 2.17 -6.24 -9.20
C ALA A 160 1.93 -7.73 -8.87
N TYR A 161 0.84 -8.03 -8.15
CA TYR A 161 0.57 -9.36 -7.61
C TYR A 161 0.02 -10.33 -8.67
N CYS A 162 -1.01 -9.92 -9.40
CA CYS A 162 -1.70 -10.78 -10.37
C CYS A 162 -1.90 -10.15 -11.75
N PHE A 163 -1.59 -8.86 -11.93
CA PHE A 163 -1.80 -8.11 -13.17
C PHE A 163 -3.20 -8.35 -13.79
N PRO A 164 -4.27 -8.09 -13.03
CA PRO A 164 -5.63 -8.50 -13.42
C PRO A 164 -6.24 -7.52 -14.43
N SER A 165 -7.32 -7.95 -15.08
CA SER A 165 -8.26 -7.01 -15.70
C SER A 165 -9.03 -6.23 -14.65
N VAL A 166 -9.31 -4.95 -14.95
CA VAL A 166 -9.92 -4.01 -14.02
C VAL A 166 -11.21 -3.46 -14.61
N ALA A 167 -12.28 -3.50 -13.82
CA ALA A 167 -13.52 -2.80 -14.10
C ALA A 167 -13.37 -1.31 -13.74
N VAL A 168 -13.41 -0.44 -14.74
CA VAL A 168 -13.09 0.99 -14.57
C VAL A 168 -14.01 1.89 -15.37
N ARG A 169 -14.11 3.16 -14.99
CA ARG A 169 -14.90 4.15 -15.73
C ARG A 169 -14.28 4.40 -17.11
N GLY A 170 -15.12 4.46 -18.15
CA GLY A 170 -14.69 4.70 -19.54
C GLY A 170 -13.75 5.90 -19.71
N ASP A 171 -14.05 7.01 -19.03
CA ASP A 171 -13.27 8.25 -19.10
C ASP A 171 -11.81 8.09 -18.64
N LEU A 172 -11.49 7.12 -17.77
CA LEU A 172 -10.11 6.88 -17.35
C LEU A 172 -9.29 6.20 -18.44
N GLY A 173 -9.97 5.49 -19.35
CA GLY A 173 -9.37 4.87 -20.52
C GLY A 173 -8.85 5.88 -21.53
N SER A 174 -9.38 7.10 -21.58
CA SER A 174 -8.93 8.15 -22.52
C SER A 174 -7.91 9.13 -21.92
N ALA A 175 -7.58 9.01 -20.63
CA ALA A 175 -6.64 9.89 -19.97
C ALA A 175 -5.22 9.78 -20.57
N PRO A 176 -4.51 10.90 -20.77
CA PRO A 176 -3.12 10.86 -21.21
C PRO A 176 -2.27 10.15 -20.14
N ILE A 177 -1.26 9.39 -20.57
CA ILE A 177 -0.32 8.63 -19.71
C ILE A 177 -0.95 7.44 -18.97
N ILE A 178 -2.04 7.65 -18.23
CA ILE A 178 -2.73 6.60 -17.46
C ILE A 178 -3.53 5.68 -18.38
N GLY A 179 -4.17 6.22 -19.43
CA GLY A 179 -5.00 5.47 -20.37
C GLY A 179 -4.28 4.28 -21.01
N PRO A 180 -3.07 4.45 -21.58
CA PRO A 180 -2.29 3.33 -22.12
C PRO A 180 -2.02 2.22 -21.09
N VAL A 181 -1.63 2.57 -19.86
CA VAL A 181 -1.34 1.60 -18.80
C VAL A 181 -2.62 0.86 -18.39
N LEU A 182 -3.71 1.58 -18.25
CA LEU A 182 -5.01 1.00 -17.91
C LEU A 182 -5.49 0.05 -19.02
N ARG A 183 -5.37 0.46 -20.28
CA ARG A 183 -5.68 -0.36 -21.46
C ARG A 183 -4.80 -1.60 -21.58
N ALA A 184 -3.52 -1.50 -21.20
CA ALA A 184 -2.62 -2.65 -21.15
C ALA A 184 -3.04 -3.74 -20.14
N MET A 185 -3.90 -3.40 -19.18
CA MET A 185 -4.50 -4.35 -18.24
C MET A 185 -5.80 -4.96 -18.77
N ASP A 186 -6.19 -4.68 -20.02
CA ASP A 186 -7.41 -5.21 -20.65
C ASP A 186 -8.71 -4.88 -19.86
N PRO A 187 -8.99 -3.59 -19.59
CA PRO A 187 -9.98 -3.18 -18.62
C PRO A 187 -11.40 -3.30 -19.16
N VAL A 188 -12.34 -3.64 -18.29
CA VAL A 188 -13.77 -3.52 -18.58
C VAL A 188 -14.19 -2.06 -18.39
N LEU A 189 -14.45 -1.35 -19.49
CA LEU A 189 -14.86 0.05 -19.47
C LEU A 189 -16.36 0.17 -19.21
N ILE A 190 -16.72 0.84 -18.11
CA ILE A 190 -18.09 0.95 -17.64
C ILE A 190 -18.60 2.38 -17.81
N ASP A 191 -19.73 2.53 -18.51
CA ASP A 191 -20.60 3.69 -18.38
C ASP A 191 -21.65 3.44 -17.28
N ARG A 192 -21.51 4.17 -16.18
CA ARG A 192 -22.43 4.04 -15.03
C ARG A 192 -23.66 4.92 -15.18
N LYS A 193 -23.62 5.93 -16.05
CA LYS A 193 -24.66 6.97 -16.15
C LYS A 193 -25.92 6.41 -16.79
N SER A 194 -25.78 5.61 -17.85
CA SER A 194 -26.91 5.00 -18.55
C SER A 194 -27.29 3.63 -17.96
N ALA A 195 -28.58 3.30 -17.95
CA ALA A 195 -29.05 1.96 -17.57
C ALA A 195 -28.55 0.88 -18.55
N ALA A 196 -28.48 1.23 -19.83
CA ALA A 196 -27.91 0.37 -20.87
C ALA A 196 -26.42 0.08 -20.62
N GLY A 197 -25.63 1.09 -20.24
CA GLY A 197 -24.21 0.95 -19.92
C GLY A 197 -23.96 0.01 -18.74
N ARG A 198 -24.81 0.05 -17.71
CA ARG A 198 -24.73 -0.89 -16.57
C ARG A 198 -25.04 -2.33 -16.97
N LYS A 199 -26.08 -2.54 -17.79
CA LYS A 199 -26.44 -3.87 -18.30
C LYS A 199 -25.32 -4.44 -19.18
N LYS A 200 -24.76 -3.62 -20.06
CA LYS A 200 -23.62 -3.98 -20.90
C LYS A 200 -22.40 -4.36 -20.07
N ALA A 201 -22.06 -3.57 -19.05
CA ALA A 201 -20.94 -3.87 -18.16
C ALA A 201 -21.09 -5.23 -17.47
N PHE A 202 -22.30 -5.60 -17.05
CA PHE A 202 -22.57 -6.92 -16.49
C PHE A 202 -22.28 -8.04 -17.51
N THR A 203 -22.76 -7.89 -18.75
CA THR A 203 -22.50 -8.85 -19.83
C THR A 203 -21.01 -8.93 -20.16
N ASP A 204 -20.32 -7.81 -20.25
CA ASP A 204 -18.88 -7.75 -20.56
C ASP A 204 -18.04 -8.40 -19.45
N ILE A 205 -18.38 -8.18 -18.17
CA ILE A 205 -17.74 -8.85 -17.03
C ILE A 205 -17.99 -10.36 -17.08
N HIS A 206 -19.25 -10.78 -17.35
CA HIS A 206 -19.60 -12.19 -17.47
C HIS A 206 -18.80 -12.88 -18.58
N ASN A 207 -18.78 -12.28 -19.77
CA ASN A 207 -18.04 -12.80 -20.93
C ASN A 207 -16.54 -12.90 -20.62
N HIS A 208 -15.96 -11.89 -19.97
CA HIS A 208 -14.55 -11.92 -19.57
C HIS A 208 -14.26 -13.04 -18.55
N MET A 209 -15.15 -13.29 -17.59
CA MET A 209 -14.96 -14.39 -16.62
C MET A 209 -15.03 -15.77 -17.27
N THR A 210 -15.83 -15.92 -18.33
CA THR A 210 -16.00 -17.19 -19.06
C THR A 210 -14.98 -17.41 -20.17
N ASP A 211 -14.31 -16.36 -20.64
CA ASP A 211 -13.29 -16.47 -21.70
C ASP A 211 -12.02 -17.13 -21.15
N THR A 212 -11.74 -18.35 -21.61
CA THR A 212 -10.60 -19.17 -21.17
C THR A 212 -9.36 -19.02 -22.07
N ARG A 213 -9.36 -18.05 -22.99
CA ARG A 213 -8.27 -17.83 -23.95
C ARG A 213 -6.99 -17.26 -23.36
#